data_AF-A0A959B1L2-F1
#
_entry.id   AF-A0A959B1L2-F1
#
_cell.length_a   1.000
_cell.length_b   1.000
_cell.length_c   1.000
_cell.angle_alpha   90.00
_cell.angle_beta   90.00
_cell.angle_gamma   90.00
#
_symmetry.space_group_name_H-M   'P 1'
#
loop_
_entity.id
_entity.type
_entity.pdbx_description
1 polymer ?
#
loop_
_entity_poly.entity_id
_entity_poly.type
_entity_poly.pdbx_seq_one_letter_code
_entity_poly.pdbx_strand_id
1 'polypeptide(L)'
;MAVPERAHLILLFLLFQLLLPAGLGAQADFAPIGAKWIYKRCYMVTCTGEVHEVVRDTVIDGMSCSVLERTLYGTNGAQYILDEWVLCQEGARVYHYLDTILSLCACHQ
;
A
#
# COMPACT_ATOMS: atom_id res chain seq x y z
N MET A 1 -36.91 -17.68 -41.29
CA MET A 1 -35.47 -17.40 -41.43
C MET A 1 -34.78 -17.98 -40.21
N ALA A 2 -34.05 -19.08 -40.38
CA ALA A 2 -33.34 -19.74 -39.29
C ALA A 2 -32.00 -19.02 -39.05
N VAL A 3 -31.78 -18.54 -37.83
CA VAL A 3 -30.50 -17.96 -37.43
C VAL A 3 -29.50 -19.13 -37.31
N PRO A 4 -28.34 -19.07 -37.97
CA PRO A 4 -27.40 -20.18 -37.95
C PRO A 4 -26.83 -20.37 -36.54
N GLU A 5 -26.94 -21.57 -35.97
CA GLU A 5 -26.53 -21.91 -34.59
C GLU A 5 -25.07 -21.49 -34.26
N ARG A 6 -24.21 -21.39 -35.28
CA ARG A 6 -22.82 -20.95 -35.14
C ARG A 6 -22.67 -19.46 -34.80
N ALA A 7 -23.64 -18.62 -35.16
CA ALA A 7 -23.60 -17.19 -34.85
C ALA A 7 -23.78 -16.92 -33.35
N HIS A 8 -24.52 -17.78 -32.64
CA HIS A 8 -24.71 -17.67 -31.19
C HIS A 8 -23.44 -17.96 -30.40
N LEU A 9 -22.64 -18.93 -30.84
CA LEU A 9 -21.35 -19.26 -30.20
C LEU A 9 -20.33 -18.12 -30.39
N ILE A 10 -20.29 -17.52 -31.58
CA ILE A 10 -19.40 -16.39 -31.87
C ILE A 10 -19.81 -15.17 -31.05
N LEU A 11 -21.11 -14.89 -30.94
CA LEU A 11 -21.62 -13.79 -30.13
C LEU A 11 -21.32 -13.98 -28.63
N LEU A 12 -21.50 -15.20 -28.11
CA LEU A 12 -21.17 -15.54 -26.72
C LEU A 12 -19.66 -15.41 -26.44
N PHE A 13 -18.81 -15.85 -27.37
CA PHE A 13 -17.36 -15.72 -27.25
C PHE A 13 -16.92 -14.25 -27.24
N LEU A 14 -17.51 -13.42 -28.11
CA LEU A 14 -17.26 -11.98 -28.13
C LEU A 14 -17.74 -11.29 -26.86
N LEU A 15 -18.91 -11.67 -26.32
CA LEU A 15 -19.41 -11.17 -25.04
C LEU A 15 -18.50 -11.56 -23.87
N PHE A 16 -17.97 -12.79 -23.88
CA PHE A 16 -17.05 -13.27 -22.86
C PHE A 16 -15.71 -12.51 -22.90
N GLN A 17 -15.15 -12.28 -24.09
CA GLN A 17 -13.94 -11.45 -24.27
C GLN A 17 -14.15 -10.01 -23.79
N LEU A 18 -15.36 -9.45 -23.95
CA LEU A 18 -15.71 -8.11 -23.48
C LEU A 18 -15.82 -8.01 -21.95
N LEU A 19 -16.17 -9.11 -21.27
CA LEU A 19 -16.32 -9.19 -19.81
C LEU A 19 -15.00 -9.50 -19.08
N LEU A 20 -13.95 -9.95 -19.78
CA LEU A 20 -12.69 -10.38 -19.18
C LEU A 20 -11.77 -9.28 -18.60
N PRO A 21 -11.71 -8.02 -19.09
CA PRO A 21 -10.65 -7.11 -18.63
C PRO A 21 -10.95 -6.41 -17.30
N ALA A 22 -12.14 -6.55 -16.72
CA ALA A 22 -12.52 -5.78 -15.53
C ALA A 22 -11.92 -6.31 -14.20
N GLY A 23 -11.35 -7.53 -14.20
CA GLY A 23 -10.91 -8.20 -12.97
C GLY A 23 -9.41 -8.09 -12.64
N LEU A 24 -8.58 -7.53 -13.53
CA LEU A 24 -7.12 -7.67 -13.43
C LEU A 24 -6.37 -6.40 -12.97
N GLY A 25 -7.07 -5.28 -12.75
CA GLY A 25 -6.46 -3.99 -12.39
C GLY A 25 -6.65 -3.53 -10.94
N ALA A 26 -7.34 -4.30 -10.09
CA ALA A 26 -7.71 -3.85 -8.74
C ALA A 26 -6.62 -4.11 -7.68
N GLN A 27 -5.34 -3.99 -8.03
CA GLN A 27 -4.32 -3.77 -7.00
C GLN A 27 -4.44 -2.31 -6.58
N ALA A 28 -5.41 -2.09 -5.71
CA ALA A 28 -5.66 -0.83 -5.03
C ALA A 28 -4.37 -0.36 -4.36
N ASP A 29 -4.20 0.96 -4.33
CA ASP A 29 -3.15 1.66 -3.61
C ASP A 29 -2.95 1.06 -2.20
N PHE A 30 -1.69 0.98 -1.77
CA PHE A 30 -1.23 0.27 -0.56
C PHE A 30 -2.19 0.40 0.62
N ALA A 31 -2.52 1.64 0.97
CA ALA A 31 -3.59 2.00 1.88
C ALA A 31 -3.88 3.50 1.76
N PRO A 32 -5.11 3.97 2.05
CA PRO A 32 -5.41 5.39 2.06
C PRO A 32 -4.78 6.12 3.26
N ILE A 33 -4.59 7.44 3.14
CA ILE A 33 -4.21 8.32 4.26
C ILE A 33 -5.19 8.15 5.42
N GLY A 34 -4.64 8.01 6.63
CA GLY A 34 -5.36 7.75 7.88
C GLY A 34 -5.58 6.25 8.18
N ALA A 35 -5.19 5.35 7.28
CA ALA A 35 -5.16 3.92 7.59
C ALA A 35 -4.17 3.64 8.73
N LYS A 36 -4.59 2.85 9.72
CA LYS A 36 -3.79 2.53 10.90
C LYS A 36 -3.68 1.03 11.13
N TRP A 37 -2.50 0.61 11.55
CA TRP A 37 -2.27 -0.74 12.06
C TRP A 37 -1.71 -0.66 13.47
N ILE A 38 -2.22 -1.53 14.34
CA ILE A 38 -1.82 -1.59 15.74
C ILE A 38 -1.06 -2.88 15.95
N TYR A 39 0.20 -2.76 16.37
CA TYR A 39 1.10 -3.85 16.64
C TYR A 39 1.42 -3.92 18.12
N LYS A 40 1.75 -5.13 18.58
CA LYS A 40 2.36 -5.37 19.88
C LYS A 40 3.85 -5.58 19.67
N ARG A 41 4.67 -4.65 20.14
CA ARG A 41 6.13 -4.75 20.08
C ARG A 41 6.65 -5.24 21.43
N CYS A 42 7.28 -6.41 21.45
CA CYS A 42 7.91 -6.95 22.65
C CYS A 42 9.43 -6.89 22.52
N TYR A 43 10.10 -6.26 23.49
CA TYR A 43 11.55 -6.21 23.61
C TYR A 43 11.96 -6.78 24.97
N MET A 44 12.72 -7.88 24.95
CA MET A 44 13.06 -8.67 26.13
C MET A 44 11.80 -9.05 26.94
N VAL A 45 11.59 -8.43 28.11
CA VAL A 45 10.49 -8.73 29.03
C VAL A 45 9.35 -7.71 28.97
N THR A 46 9.47 -6.68 28.14
CA THR A 46 8.48 -5.60 28.07
C THR A 46 7.78 -5.60 26.72
N CYS A 47 6.45 -5.55 26.75
CA CYS A 47 5.64 -5.36 25.54
C CYS A 47 4.99 -3.98 25.58
N THR A 48 4.99 -3.32 24.43
CA THR A 48 4.45 -1.99 24.19
C THR A 48 3.52 -2.03 22.99
N GLY A 49 2.57 -1.10 22.93
CA GLY A 49 1.75 -0.91 21.74
C GLY A 49 2.50 -0.04 20.73
N GLU A 50 2.36 -0.34 19.46
CA GLU A 50 2.93 0.46 18.38
C GLU A 50 1.84 0.69 17.33
N VAL A 51 1.68 1.92 16.85
CA VAL A 51 0.73 2.28 15.82
C VAL A 51 1.49 2.79 14.61
N HIS A 52 1.16 2.25 13.45
CA HIS A 52 1.65 2.71 12.16
C HIS A 52 0.48 3.37 11.45
N GLU A 53 0.62 4.64 11.07
CA GLU A 53 -0.44 5.41 10.42
C GLU A 53 0.06 6.00 9.11
N VAL A 54 -0.70 5.82 8.02
CA VAL A 54 -0.41 6.53 6.76
C VAL A 54 -0.74 8.01 6.95
N VAL A 55 0.26 8.86 6.95
CA VAL A 55 0.09 10.31 7.19
C VAL A 55 0.09 11.12 5.90
N ARG A 56 0.75 10.64 4.85
CA ARG A 56 0.80 11.29 3.53
C ARG A 56 1.24 10.33 2.44
N ASP A 57 0.96 10.71 1.20
CA ASP A 57 1.55 10.07 0.02
C ASP A 57 2.74 10.88 -0.49
N THR A 58 3.63 10.22 -1.22
CA THR A 58 4.82 10.80 -1.85
C THR A 58 5.16 10.05 -3.13
N VAL A 59 6.01 10.64 -3.96
CA VAL A 59 6.54 9.98 -5.17
C VAL A 59 8.07 9.91 -5.05
N ILE A 60 8.63 8.70 -5.20
CA ILE A 60 10.08 8.48 -5.21
C ILE A 60 10.43 7.76 -6.51
N ASP A 61 11.33 8.33 -7.30
CA ASP A 61 11.77 7.79 -8.60
C ASP A 61 10.60 7.42 -9.54
N GLY A 62 9.49 8.17 -9.47
CA GLY A 62 8.29 7.94 -10.27
C GLY A 62 7.35 6.84 -9.72
N MET A 63 7.69 6.22 -8.60
CA MET A 63 6.82 5.27 -7.89
C MET A 63 5.91 5.96 -6.89
N SER A 64 4.65 5.54 -6.82
CA SER A 64 3.71 5.98 -5.79
C SER A 64 4.07 5.31 -4.47
N CYS A 65 4.22 6.12 -3.42
CA CYS A 65 4.61 5.67 -2.10
C CYS A 65 3.75 6.31 -1.01
N SER A 66 3.56 5.59 0.08
CA SER A 66 2.90 6.10 1.28
C SER A 66 3.92 6.25 2.39
N VAL A 67 3.77 7.31 3.18
CA VAL A 67 4.60 7.57 4.36
C VAL A 67 3.81 7.25 5.61
N LEU A 68 4.40 6.39 6.43
CA LEU A 68 3.82 5.89 7.66
C LEU A 68 4.55 6.51 8.84
N GLU A 69 3.81 7.20 9.70
CA GLU A 69 4.33 7.63 11.01
C GLU A 69 4.20 6.48 12.00
N ARG A 70 5.26 6.24 12.77
CA ARG A 70 5.28 5.22 13.82
C ARG A 70 5.21 5.84 15.19
N THR A 71 4.18 5.46 15.93
CA THR A 71 3.96 5.88 17.30
C THR A 71 4.12 4.69 18.24
N LEU A 72 4.98 4.82 19.26
CA LEU A 72 5.12 3.88 20.36
C LEU A 72 4.34 4.34 21.59
N TYR A 73 3.58 3.45 22.19
CA TYR A 73 2.90 3.65 23.47
C TYR A 73 3.67 2.93 24.58
N GLY A 74 4.31 3.74 25.43
CA GLY A 74 4.97 3.27 26.64
C GLY A 74 3.99 2.65 27.63
N THR A 75 4.48 1.77 28.49
CA THR A 75 3.67 1.11 29.53
C THR A 75 3.09 2.09 30.57
N ASN A 76 3.64 3.30 30.64
CA ASN A 76 3.17 4.41 31.46
C ASN A 76 2.13 5.31 30.76
N GLY A 77 1.68 4.96 29.56
CA GLY A 77 0.76 5.77 28.76
C GLY A 77 1.43 6.93 28.00
N ALA A 78 2.75 7.07 28.07
CA ALA A 78 3.48 8.04 27.25
C ALA A 78 3.47 7.62 25.77
N GLN A 79 3.38 8.61 24.88
CA GLN A 79 3.41 8.44 23.45
C GLN A 79 4.74 8.97 22.89
N TYR A 80 5.39 8.18 22.04
CA TYR A 80 6.65 8.56 21.39
C TYR A 80 6.50 8.39 19.88
N ILE A 81 6.59 9.49 19.12
CA ILE A 81 6.75 9.41 17.66
C ILE A 81 8.20 8.97 17.40
N LEU A 82 8.37 7.85 16.70
CA LEU A 82 9.68 7.23 16.48
C LEU A 82 10.35 7.79 15.23
N ASP A 83 9.78 7.48 14.07
CA ASP A 83 10.33 7.71 12.74
C ASP A 83 9.20 7.63 11.71
N GLU A 84 9.50 8.07 10.48
CA GLU A 84 8.67 7.85 9.31
C GLU A 84 9.23 6.68 8.50
N TRP A 85 8.35 5.82 7.99
CA TRP A 85 8.68 4.78 7.01
C TRP A 85 8.07 5.15 5.67
N VAL A 86 8.83 4.96 4.58
CA VAL A 86 8.28 5.12 3.23
C VAL A 86 8.08 3.75 2.60
N LEU A 87 6.84 3.46 2.22
CA LEU A 87 6.43 2.22 1.58
C LEU A 87 6.01 2.52 0.14
N CYS A 88 6.71 1.97 -0.83
CA CYS A 88 6.42 2.13 -2.26
C CYS A 88 5.82 0.86 -2.83
N GLN A 89 4.80 0.97 -3.68
CA GLN A 89 4.15 -0.18 -4.29
C GLN A 89 4.37 -0.24 -5.80
N GLU A 90 4.77 -1.41 -6.29
CA GLU A 90 4.87 -1.72 -7.72
C GLU A 90 4.10 -3.01 -8.00
N GLY A 91 2.87 -2.86 -8.47
CA GLY A 91 1.94 -3.98 -8.57
C GLY A 91 1.74 -4.68 -7.22
N ALA A 92 2.09 -5.96 -7.14
CA ALA A 92 1.91 -6.79 -5.95
C ALA A 92 3.07 -6.69 -4.94
N ARG A 93 4.08 -5.88 -5.22
CA ARG A 93 5.30 -5.77 -4.41
C ARG A 93 5.25 -4.47 -3.60
N VAL A 94 5.60 -4.57 -2.32
CA VAL A 94 5.79 -3.43 -1.43
C VAL A 94 7.27 -3.36 -1.06
N TYR A 95 7.90 -2.22 -1.34
CA TYR A 95 9.27 -1.91 -0.97
C TYR A 95 9.26 -0.98 0.23
N HIS A 96 10.20 -1.17 1.16
CA HIS A 96 10.42 -0.21 2.24
C HIS A 96 11.74 0.53 1.97
N TYR A 97 11.73 1.84 2.13
CA TYR A 97 12.94 2.65 2.12
C TYR A 97 13.29 2.95 3.57
N LEU A 98 14.44 2.45 4.03
CA LEU A 98 14.99 2.84 5.33
C LEU A 98 15.51 4.27 5.21
N ASP A 99 15.05 5.13 6.11
CA ASP A 99 15.44 6.52 6.18
C ASP A 99 16.86 6.69 6.74
N THR A 100 17.86 6.27 5.98
CA THR A 100 19.16 6.95 5.98
C THR A 100 19.26 7.97 4.85
N ILE A 101 18.25 8.07 3.97
CA ILE A 101 18.29 8.84 2.72
C ILE A 101 17.57 10.20 2.80
N LEU A 102 16.60 10.44 3.70
CA LEU A 102 16.05 11.79 3.89
C LEU A 102 17.07 12.74 4.55
N SER A 103 18.15 12.21 5.14
CA SER A 103 19.31 13.02 5.55
C SER A 103 20.23 13.47 4.39
N LEU A 104 20.14 12.82 3.22
CA LEU A 104 21.03 13.08 2.08
C LEU A 104 20.36 13.91 0.97
N CYS A 105 19.03 13.85 0.83
CA CYS A 105 18.31 14.65 -0.16
C CYS A 105 17.95 16.07 0.31
N ALA A 106 18.25 16.44 1.56
CA ALA A 106 18.14 17.82 2.04
C ALA A 106 19.28 18.75 1.56
N CYS A 107 20.26 18.24 0.83
CA CYS A 107 21.39 18.99 0.29
C CYS A 107 21.45 18.92 -1.24
N HIS A 108 20.46 19.45 -1.94
CA HIS A 108 20.65 20.03 -3.28
C HIS A 108 19.45 20.91 -3.67
N GLN A 109 19.41 22.10 -3.07
CA GLN A 109 18.92 23.31 -3.72
C GLN A 109 19.97 24.41 -3.54
#